data_AF-A0A1I4ENM0-F1
#
_entry.id   AF-A0A1I4ENM0-F1
#
_cell.length_a   1.000
_cell.length_b   1.000
_cell.length_c   1.000
_cell.angle_alpha   90.00
_cell.angle_beta   90.00
_cell.angle_gamma   90.00
#
_symmetry.space_group_name_H-M   'P 1'
#
loop_
_entity.id
_entity.type
_entity.pdbx_description
1 polymer ?
#
loop_
_entity_poly.entity_id
_entity_poly.type
_entity_poly.pdbx_seq_one_letter_code
_entity_poly.pdbx_strand_id
1 'polypeptide(L)'
;MYNEPGKAVFLNAYNNKTDIVLCFFSEKEIPYDYRNEEQQRNIILNQFSGLGWRTPELLGEVKNSKIFYFDKLCQMKMPSWTKGRVALVGDAGYCASPAAGMGGSLAIDWAAALADAFQKSHGNFELAFQECKLKLS
;
A
#
# COMPACT_ATOMS: atom_id res chain seq x y z
N MET A 1 15.31 1.20 -13.62
CA MET A 1 14.94 1.90 -12.38
C MET A 1 15.77 3.18 -12.29
N TYR A 2 15.15 4.30 -11.93
CA TYR A 2 15.78 5.61 -11.76
C TYR A 2 15.42 6.16 -10.39
N ASN A 3 16.37 6.75 -9.67
CA ASN A 3 16.16 7.25 -8.32
C ASN A 3 16.84 8.62 -8.13
N GLU A 4 16.18 9.49 -7.39
CA GLU A 4 16.71 10.72 -6.81
C GLU A 4 16.29 10.77 -5.33
N PRO A 5 16.91 11.61 -4.47
CA PRO A 5 16.49 11.75 -3.09
C PRO A 5 14.97 11.97 -2.96
N GLY A 6 14.29 11.02 -2.29
CA GLY A 6 12.84 11.08 -2.06
C GLY A 6 11.96 10.77 -3.27
N LYS A 7 12.51 10.39 -4.43
CA LYS A 7 11.73 10.06 -5.63
C LYS A 7 12.30 8.84 -6.35
N ALA A 8 11.41 8.02 -6.88
CA ALA A 8 11.79 6.81 -7.57
C ALA A 8 10.85 6.53 -8.75
N VAL A 9 11.45 6.06 -9.85
CA VAL A 9 10.75 5.68 -11.07
C VAL A 9 11.13 4.25 -11.44
N PHE A 10 10.14 3.40 -11.58
CA PHE A 10 10.31 2.00 -11.98
C PHE A 10 9.38 1.64 -13.13
N LEU A 11 9.88 0.79 -14.02
CA LEU A 11 9.12 0.19 -15.10
C LEU A 11 9.08 -1.31 -14.85
N ASN A 12 7.89 -1.89 -14.93
CA ASN A 12 7.71 -3.33 -14.86
C ASN A 12 7.01 -3.81 -16.14
N ALA A 13 7.71 -4.58 -16.96
CA ALA A 13 7.19 -5.08 -18.22
C ALA A 13 6.82 -6.57 -18.11
N TYR A 14 5.58 -6.92 -18.43
CA TYR A 14 5.06 -8.28 -18.40
C TYR A 14 3.86 -8.41 -19.34
N ASN A 15 3.63 -9.60 -19.91
CA ASN A 15 2.47 -9.88 -20.78
C ASN A 15 2.17 -8.79 -21.83
N ASN A 16 3.20 -8.27 -22.51
CA ASN A 16 3.10 -7.18 -23.49
C ASN A 16 2.50 -5.87 -22.94
N LYS A 17 2.60 -5.66 -21.62
CA LYS A 17 2.25 -4.43 -20.91
C LYS A 17 3.46 -3.91 -20.16
N THR A 18 3.47 -2.61 -19.91
CA THR A 18 4.49 -1.96 -19.09
C THR A 18 3.78 -1.09 -18.06
N ASP A 19 3.95 -1.41 -16.80
CA ASP A 19 3.51 -0.55 -15.70
C ASP A 19 4.57 0.52 -15.45
N ILE A 20 4.11 1.76 -15.36
CA ILE A 20 4.91 2.90 -14.93
C ILE A 20 4.58 3.16 -13.48
N VAL A 21 5.58 3.10 -12.61
CA VAL A 21 5.38 3.31 -11.19
C VAL A 21 6.26 4.45 -10.72
N LEU A 22 5.62 5.41 -10.07
CA LEU A 22 6.19 6.67 -9.63
C LEU A 22 5.93 6.81 -8.15
N CYS A 23 7.00 6.83 -7.35
CA CYS A 23 6.91 6.97 -5.91
C CYS A 23 7.66 8.22 -5.46
N PHE A 24 7.06 9.00 -4.57
CA PHE A 24 7.71 10.15 -3.98
C PHE A 24 7.39 10.24 -2.49
N PHE A 25 8.31 10.83 -1.74
CA PHE A 25 8.13 11.18 -0.34
C PHE A 25 7.62 12.61 -0.21
N SER A 26 6.73 12.85 0.76
CA SER A 26 6.30 14.19 1.15
C SER A 26 6.32 14.31 2.67
N GLU A 27 6.89 15.39 3.19
CA GLU A 27 6.91 15.67 4.63
C GLU A 27 5.53 16.02 5.18
N LYS A 28 4.67 16.61 4.35
CA LYS A 28 3.32 17.02 4.72
C LYS A 28 2.31 16.23 3.92
N GLU A 29 1.17 15.93 4.54
CA GLU A 29 0.06 15.33 3.82
C GLU A 29 -0.42 16.28 2.73
N ILE A 30 -0.50 15.76 1.51
CA ILE A 30 -1.04 16.49 0.36
C ILE A 30 -2.55 16.29 0.39
N PRO A 31 -3.37 17.34 0.57
CA PRO A 31 -4.81 17.21 0.46
C PRO A 31 -5.18 17.01 -1.00
N TYR A 32 -5.94 15.96 -1.29
CA TYR A 32 -6.51 15.70 -2.60
C TYR A 32 -7.86 14.99 -2.46
N ASP A 33 -8.72 15.14 -3.45
CA ASP A 33 -9.93 14.34 -3.56
C ASP A 33 -9.60 13.00 -4.22
N TYR A 34 -9.81 11.90 -3.49
CA TYR A 34 -9.57 10.55 -3.99
C TYR A 34 -10.48 10.17 -5.16
N ARG A 35 -11.55 10.93 -5.41
CA ARG A 35 -12.41 10.78 -6.60
C ARG A 35 -11.97 11.65 -7.77
N ASN A 36 -11.05 12.59 -7.56
CA ASN A 36 -10.56 13.48 -8.61
C ASN A 36 -9.25 12.96 -9.20
N GLU A 37 -9.38 12.11 -10.21
CA GLU A 37 -8.24 11.51 -10.91
C GLU A 37 -7.34 12.56 -11.60
N GLU A 38 -7.93 13.63 -12.14
CA GLU A 38 -7.17 14.71 -12.78
C GLU A 38 -6.26 15.42 -11.76
N GLN A 39 -6.77 15.70 -10.57
CA GLN A 39 -5.98 16.27 -9.48
C GLN A 39 -4.80 15.35 -9.10
N GLN A 40 -5.04 14.04 -9.00
CA GLN A 40 -4.01 13.05 -8.68
C GLN A 40 -2.92 12.98 -9.76
N ARG A 41 -3.31 12.98 -11.04
CA ARG A 41 -2.36 13.05 -12.16
C ARG A 41 -1.53 14.32 -12.11
N ASN A 42 -2.17 15.47 -11.85
CA ASN A 42 -1.46 16.75 -11.73
C ASN A 42 -0.44 16.75 -10.56
N ILE A 43 -0.75 16.09 -9.43
CA ILE A 43 0.22 15.90 -8.35
C ILE A 43 1.46 15.17 -8.86
N ILE A 44 1.28 14.06 -9.58
CA ILE A 44 2.39 13.29 -10.16
C ILE A 44 3.17 14.12 -11.18
N LEU A 45 2.48 14.78 -12.12
CA LEU A 45 3.13 15.61 -13.13
C LEU A 45 3.99 16.72 -12.50
N ASN A 46 3.49 17.38 -11.47
CA ASN A 46 4.22 18.42 -10.75
C ASN A 46 5.42 17.86 -9.96
N GLN A 47 5.23 16.71 -9.29
CA GLN A 47 6.31 16.09 -8.51
C GLN A 47 7.44 15.58 -9.39
N PHE A 48 7.16 15.15 -10.62
CA PHE A 48 8.16 14.54 -11.49
C PHE A 48 8.63 15.44 -12.64
N SER A 49 8.08 16.66 -12.76
CA SER A 49 8.52 17.64 -13.75
C SER A 49 9.99 18.00 -13.59
N GLY A 50 10.71 18.11 -14.70
CA GLY A 50 12.12 18.50 -14.72
C GLY A 50 13.12 17.41 -14.27
N LEU A 51 12.65 16.23 -13.88
CA LEU A 51 13.52 15.08 -13.61
C LEU A 51 14.17 14.56 -14.90
N GLY A 52 15.37 13.99 -14.75
CA GLY A 52 16.13 13.43 -15.85
C GLY A 52 15.58 12.12 -16.41
N TRP A 53 16.44 11.40 -17.13
CA TRP A 53 16.13 10.10 -17.75
C TRP A 53 14.95 10.19 -18.74
N ARG A 54 14.06 9.19 -18.77
CA ARG A 54 12.87 9.12 -19.63
C ARG A 54 11.64 9.74 -18.98
N THR A 55 11.79 10.45 -17.86
CA THR A 55 10.67 10.99 -17.09
C THR A 55 9.71 11.85 -17.93
N PRO A 56 10.18 12.75 -18.83
CA PRO A 56 9.25 13.52 -19.68
C PRO A 56 8.34 12.66 -20.56
N GLU A 57 8.87 11.58 -21.15
CA GLU A 57 8.10 10.63 -21.95
C GLU A 57 7.10 9.85 -21.08
N LEU A 58 7.56 9.34 -19.93
CA LEU A 58 6.72 8.60 -19.00
C LEU A 58 5.59 9.46 -18.41
N LEU A 59 5.82 10.74 -18.18
CA LEU A 59 4.78 11.68 -17.76
C LEU A 59 3.74 11.92 -18.86
N GLY A 60 4.15 11.88 -20.13
CA GLY A 60 3.24 11.88 -21.27
C GLY A 60 2.31 10.66 -21.26
N GLU A 61 2.85 9.48 -21.00
CA GLU A 61 2.06 8.24 -20.86
C GLU A 61 1.14 8.29 -19.63
N VAL A 62 1.63 8.79 -18.49
CA VAL A 62 0.81 8.99 -17.28
C VAL A 62 -0.32 9.98 -17.54
N LYS A 63 -0.15 10.99 -18.38
CA LYS A 63 -1.25 11.91 -18.70
C LYS A 63 -2.35 11.23 -19.54
N ASN A 64 -1.98 10.33 -20.44
CA ASN A 64 -2.88 9.75 -21.44
C ASN A 64 -3.37 8.33 -21.09
N SER A 65 -2.82 7.70 -20.06
CA SER A 65 -3.16 6.32 -19.69
C SER A 65 -4.64 6.20 -19.28
N LYS A 66 -5.32 5.17 -19.82
CA LYS A 66 -6.70 4.80 -19.46
C LYS A 66 -6.81 4.15 -18.08
N ILE A 67 -5.70 3.63 -17.54
CA ILE A 67 -5.65 2.96 -16.25
C ILE A 67 -4.67 3.74 -15.38
N PHE A 68 -5.15 4.29 -14.28
CA PHE A 68 -4.35 5.07 -13.35
C PHE A 68 -4.75 4.74 -11.92
N TYR A 69 -3.74 4.60 -11.07
CA TYR A 69 -3.90 4.36 -9.65
C TYR A 69 -2.97 5.31 -8.91
N PHE A 70 -3.50 5.97 -7.90
CA PHE A 70 -2.75 6.86 -7.02
C PHE A 70 -3.21 6.63 -5.60
N ASP A 71 -2.26 6.45 -4.70
CA ASP A 71 -2.55 6.33 -3.28
C ASP A 71 -1.32 6.72 -2.45
N LYS A 72 -1.56 7.04 -1.19
CA LYS A 72 -0.50 7.25 -0.21
C LYS A 72 -0.09 5.91 0.39
N LEU A 73 1.21 5.71 0.52
CA LEU A 73 1.74 4.56 1.25
C LEU A 73 1.81 4.92 2.74
N CYS A 74 0.84 4.43 3.52
CA CYS A 74 0.81 4.65 4.96
C CYS A 74 0.70 3.35 5.75
N GLN A 75 1.38 3.29 6.89
CA GLN A 75 1.22 2.21 7.85
C GLN A 75 0.11 2.57 8.84
N MET A 76 -0.91 1.72 8.94
CA MET A 76 -1.95 1.87 9.95
C MET A 76 -1.43 1.38 11.30
N LYS A 77 -1.49 2.24 12.33
CA LYS A 77 -1.16 1.89 13.72
C LYS A 77 -2.38 2.11 14.59
N MET A 78 -2.94 1.03 15.14
CA MET A 78 -4.11 1.07 16.01
C MET A 78 -3.78 0.51 17.40
N PRO A 79 -4.38 1.05 18.49
CA PRO A 79 -4.18 0.52 19.84
C PRO A 79 -4.71 -0.91 20.03
N SER A 80 -5.77 -1.26 19.28
CA SER A 80 -6.35 -2.60 19.23
C SER A 80 -7.01 -2.82 17.87
N TRP A 81 -6.84 -4.02 17.32
CA TRP A 81 -7.43 -4.44 16.04
C TRP A 81 -8.70 -5.28 16.23
N THR A 82 -9.12 -5.48 17.48
CA THR A 82 -10.29 -6.28 17.85
C THR A 82 -11.20 -5.50 18.79
N LYS A 83 -12.51 -5.74 18.68
CA LYS A 83 -13.55 -5.21 19.56
C LYS A 83 -14.69 -6.23 19.67
N GLY A 84 -14.82 -6.84 20.86
CA GLY A 84 -15.79 -7.92 21.07
C GLY A 84 -15.52 -9.07 20.10
N ARG A 85 -16.49 -9.39 19.24
CA ARG A 85 -16.42 -10.49 18.26
C ARG A 85 -15.91 -10.07 16.87
N VAL A 86 -15.45 -8.82 16.72
CA VAL A 86 -14.99 -8.26 15.44
C VAL A 86 -13.47 -8.08 15.49
N ALA A 87 -12.79 -8.53 14.42
CA ALA A 87 -11.36 -8.35 14.22
C ALA A 87 -11.08 -7.78 12.82
N LEU A 88 -10.11 -6.87 12.74
CA LEU A 88 -9.54 -6.39 11.47
C LEU A 88 -8.38 -7.30 11.07
N VAL A 89 -8.35 -7.70 9.80
CA VAL A 89 -7.33 -8.60 9.22
C VAL A 89 -6.77 -8.03 7.93
N GLY A 90 -5.55 -8.42 7.58
CA GLY A 90 -4.84 -7.90 6.41
C GLY A 90 -4.60 -6.39 6.49
N ASP A 91 -4.67 -5.70 5.35
CA ASP A 91 -4.38 -4.25 5.25
C ASP A 91 -5.31 -3.39 6.12
N ALA A 92 -6.50 -3.87 6.45
CA ALA A 92 -7.44 -3.17 7.34
C ALA A 92 -6.92 -3.07 8.78
N GLY A 93 -6.09 -4.01 9.24
CA GLY A 93 -5.48 -3.98 10.57
C GLY A 93 -4.02 -3.54 10.55
N TYR A 94 -3.26 -3.98 9.54
CA TYR A 94 -1.80 -4.00 9.57
C TYR A 94 -1.18 -3.86 8.18
N CYS A 95 -1.65 -2.90 7.37
CA CYS A 95 -1.01 -2.59 6.10
C CYS A 95 0.48 -2.29 6.32
N ALA A 96 1.34 -3.25 5.95
CA ALA A 96 2.76 -2.98 5.79
C ALA A 96 2.90 -2.20 4.49
N SER A 97 3.55 -1.03 4.56
CA SER A 97 3.70 -0.12 3.43
C SER A 97 3.91 -0.89 2.12
N PRO A 98 3.08 -0.69 1.08
CA PRO A 98 3.18 -1.41 -0.19
C PRO A 98 4.55 -1.31 -0.86
N ALA A 99 5.40 -0.34 -0.47
CA ALA A 99 6.80 -0.27 -0.87
C ALA A 99 7.61 -1.53 -0.53
N ALA A 100 7.20 -2.31 0.48
CA ALA A 100 7.83 -3.59 0.82
C ALA A 100 7.39 -4.75 -0.09
N GLY A 101 6.31 -4.60 -0.87
CA GLY A 101 5.75 -5.68 -1.70
C GLY A 101 5.21 -6.89 -0.92
N MET A 102 5.07 -6.76 0.41
CA MET A 102 4.79 -7.88 1.32
C MET A 102 3.34 -7.96 1.81
N GLY A 103 2.46 -7.03 1.42
CA GLY A 103 1.08 -6.95 1.95
C GLY A 103 0.30 -8.26 1.78
N GLY A 104 0.42 -8.91 0.62
CA GLY A 104 -0.24 -10.18 0.33
C GLY A 104 0.28 -11.34 1.19
N SER A 105 1.60 -11.52 1.28
CA SER A 105 2.20 -12.57 2.11
C SER A 105 1.86 -12.38 3.58
N LEU A 106 1.95 -11.15 4.08
CA LEU A 106 1.56 -10.81 5.45
C LEU A 106 0.09 -11.14 5.69
N ALA A 107 -0.82 -10.80 4.77
CA ALA A 107 -2.24 -11.13 4.93
C ALA A 107 -2.49 -12.65 5.08
N ILE A 108 -1.72 -13.48 4.35
CA ILE A 108 -1.81 -14.95 4.46
C ILE A 108 -1.28 -15.43 5.81
N ASP A 109 -0.11 -14.94 6.24
CA ASP A 109 0.47 -15.30 7.54
C ASP A 109 -0.48 -14.93 8.70
N TRP A 110 -1.12 -13.77 8.60
CA TRP A 110 -2.14 -13.31 9.55
C TRP A 110 -3.38 -14.21 9.56
N ALA A 111 -3.88 -14.60 8.38
CA ALA A 111 -5.03 -15.50 8.28
C ALA A 111 -4.72 -16.87 8.92
N ALA A 112 -3.53 -17.40 8.66
CA ALA A 112 -3.07 -18.66 9.26
C ALA A 112 -2.94 -18.56 10.78
N ALA A 113 -2.28 -17.51 11.29
CA ALA A 113 -2.13 -17.29 12.73
C ALA A 113 -3.46 -17.14 13.46
N LEU A 114 -4.44 -16.48 12.82
CA LEU A 114 -5.79 -16.34 13.36
C LEU A 114 -6.53 -17.68 13.40
N ALA A 115 -6.47 -18.46 12.32
CA ALA A 115 -7.09 -19.79 12.25
C ALA A 115 -6.53 -20.73 13.33
N ASP A 116 -5.21 -20.75 13.52
CA ASP A 116 -4.55 -21.51 14.58
C ASP A 116 -5.06 -21.10 15.97
N ALA A 117 -5.15 -19.80 16.23
CA ALA A 117 -5.57 -19.27 17.53
C ALA A 117 -7.03 -19.66 17.84
N PHE A 118 -7.91 -19.63 16.84
CA PHE A 118 -9.28 -20.10 16.97
C PHE A 118 -9.39 -21.60 17.24
N GLN A 119 -8.56 -22.40 16.57
CA GLN A 119 -8.53 -23.84 16.77
C GLN A 119 -8.10 -24.19 18.20
N LYS A 120 -7.02 -23.57 18.70
CA LYS A 120 -6.52 -23.78 20.07
C LYS A 120 -7.48 -23.28 21.15
N SER A 121 -8.18 -22.18 20.87
CA SER A 121 -9.12 -21.58 21.81
C SER A 121 -10.50 -22.25 21.81
N HIS A 122 -10.68 -23.34 21.05
CA HIS A 122 -11.96 -24.04 20.89
C HIS A 122 -13.11 -23.10 20.50
N GLY A 123 -12.83 -22.12 19.64
CA GLY A 123 -13.82 -21.12 19.22
C GLY A 123 -14.06 -19.95 20.19
N ASN A 124 -13.33 -19.87 21.31
CA ASN A 124 -13.36 -18.70 22.18
C ASN A 124 -12.61 -17.53 21.51
N PHE A 125 -13.37 -16.56 21.00
CA PHE A 125 -12.85 -15.42 20.25
C PHE A 125 -11.97 -14.48 21.09
N GLU A 126 -12.22 -14.35 22.41
CA GLU A 126 -11.41 -13.48 23.27
C GLU A 126 -9.99 -14.02 23.43
N LEU A 127 -9.88 -15.33 23.70
CA LEU A 127 -8.60 -16.02 23.79
C LEU A 127 -7.89 -16.08 22.43
N ALA A 128 -8.63 -16.37 21.35
CA ALA A 128 -8.07 -16.43 20.00
C ALA A 128 -7.49 -15.07 19.57
N PHE A 129 -8.18 -13.96 19.86
CA PHE A 129 -7.70 -12.62 19.54
C PHE A 129 -6.50 -12.21 20.40
N GLN A 130 -6.44 -12.62 21.67
CA GLN A 130 -5.26 -12.38 22.51
C GLN A 130 -4.03 -13.18 22.05
N GLU A 131 -4.19 -14.46 21.71
CA GLU A 131 -3.07 -15.30 21.26
C GLU A 131 -2.56 -14.85 19.89
N CYS A 132 -3.45 -14.50 18.96
CA CYS A 132 -3.07 -13.96 17.65
C CYS A 132 -2.27 -12.65 17.79
N LYS A 133 -2.68 -11.75 18.72
CA LYS A 133 -1.96 -10.50 19.00
C LYS A 133 -0.49 -10.74 19.41
N LEU A 134 -0.21 -11.76 20.21
CA LEU A 134 1.14 -12.05 20.71
C LEU A 134 2.07 -12.65 19.66
N LYS A 135 1.54 -13.39 18.68
CA LYS A 135 2.35 -13.99 17.61
C LYS A 135 2.87 -12.97 16.60
N LEU A 136 2.28 -11.77 16.54
CA LEU A 136 2.43 -10.84 15.43
C LEU A 136 2.91 -9.45 15.85
N SER A 137 3.24 -9.29 17.13
CA SER A 137 3.99 -8.17 17.72
C SER A 137 5.49 -8.47 17.74
#